data_AF-A0A6H1C9A4-F1
#
_entry.id   AF-A0A6H1C9A4-F1
#
_cell.length_a   1.000
_cell.length_b   1.000
_cell.length_c   1.000
_cell.angle_alpha   90.00
_cell.angle_beta   90.00
_cell.angle_gamma   90.00
#
_symmetry.space_group_name_H-M   'P 1'
#
loop_
_entity.id
_entity.type
_entity.pdbx_description
1 polymer ?
#
loop_
_entity_poly.entity_id
_entity_poly.type
_entity_poly.pdbx_seq_one_letter_code
_entity_poly.pdbx_strand_id
1 'polypeptide(L)'
;MFWLSCLLYAAVGLYLSLDVAYFQGDSLSRVAAARSALHSRDPHLAAIGFVFTPLTALMQLPLVALSDWWPALTRWGLTAVVMSAPFMAGAVTQVHLFARDRGASPWLVWTVTALFALNPMIVYYGANGMSEAPFLMLLCWATRRLVRWISTDDVHDLAVAGIAVGLAYLARYDALAVGAAVTVLVVAVTWWRTRVWRAALLDAILVAAPVALAFLVWAATSWLITGEALQQFSSSYGNAAILEQSGGGSTGGLGALAFSVAEILVLGPALPLLAPVVAVLAWRRRDFEPAVPFVVLGAVLAFAALSYFRGMTFPFLRFYVVAVPLAAMWVVQLAPRRGQLRARRLGAHATVRPQDRGTLAPVGALALAVSVPVTFVAMGNATLSQEQHALRTVLFPDPDDTSQLRDQENRIIASFGTERRIADHLDALDLPPGSVVMDTVYGFAVLTATDRPEQFVIPSDADFTRILNDPAANGVQYLLTVPNEGRGVSDAVNRRYPTVFETGADIATLDLEIPNDGDNQPTWRLYRIG
;
A
#
# COMPACT_ATOMS: atom_id res chain seq x y z
N MET A 1 -14.98 0.63 -18.93
CA MET A 1 -14.31 -0.25 -17.97
C MET A 1 -13.59 0.56 -16.90
N PHE A 2 -12.56 1.37 -17.20
CA PHE A 2 -11.90 2.23 -16.19
C PHE A 2 -12.90 2.97 -15.30
N TRP A 3 -13.82 3.75 -15.89
CA TRP A 3 -14.82 4.50 -15.13
C TRP A 3 -15.79 3.62 -14.33
N LEU A 4 -16.14 2.44 -14.83
CA LEU A 4 -17.02 1.51 -14.12
C LEU A 4 -16.32 0.91 -12.88
N SER A 5 -15.07 0.49 -13.04
CA SER A 5 -14.25 0.00 -11.93
C SER A 5 -13.95 1.11 -10.92
N CYS A 6 -13.63 2.32 -11.40
CA CYS A 6 -13.41 3.47 -10.54
C CYS A 6 -14.66 3.84 -9.73
N LEU A 7 -15.84 3.85 -10.37
CA LEU A 7 -17.11 4.08 -9.69
C LEU A 7 -17.40 2.99 -8.66
N LEU A 8 -17.17 1.72 -9.00
CA LEU A 8 -17.34 0.60 -8.08
C LEU A 8 -16.46 0.78 -6.83
N TYR A 9 -15.16 1.01 -7.01
CA TYR A 9 -14.22 1.15 -5.89
C TYR A 9 -14.49 2.41 -5.07
N ALA A 10 -14.84 3.52 -5.71
CA ALA A 10 -15.25 4.73 -5.02
C ALA A 10 -16.55 4.51 -4.21
N ALA A 11 -17.56 3.85 -4.78
CA ALA A 11 -18.81 3.57 -4.08
C ALA A 11 -18.59 2.66 -2.87
N VAL A 12 -17.79 1.60 -3.00
CA VAL A 12 -17.42 0.73 -1.88
C VAL A 12 -16.62 1.51 -0.83
N GLY A 13 -15.67 2.35 -1.24
CA GLY A 13 -14.88 3.14 -0.30
C GLY A 13 -15.70 4.18 0.44
N LEU A 14 -16.63 4.86 -0.24
CA LEU A 14 -17.59 5.78 0.38
C LEU A 14 -18.51 5.06 1.37
N TYR A 15 -18.99 3.86 1.03
CA TYR A 15 -19.79 3.03 1.95
C TYR A 15 -18.99 2.66 3.20
N LEU A 16 -17.77 2.12 3.03
CA LEU A 16 -16.92 1.72 4.15
C LEU A 16 -16.53 2.92 5.04
N SER A 17 -16.28 4.07 4.44
CA SER A 17 -15.87 5.29 5.15
C SER A 17 -17.03 5.99 5.87
N LEU A 18 -18.17 6.18 5.20
CA LEU A 18 -19.26 7.04 5.70
C LEU A 18 -20.31 6.28 6.50
N ASP A 19 -20.64 5.05 6.11
CA ASP A 19 -21.70 4.26 6.74
C ASP A 19 -21.12 3.33 7.81
N VAL A 20 -20.03 2.62 7.46
CA VAL A 20 -19.37 1.66 8.36
C VAL A 20 -18.33 2.32 9.27
N ALA A 21 -17.78 3.47 8.86
CA ALA A 21 -16.68 4.15 9.54
C ALA A 21 -15.41 3.29 9.75
N TYR A 22 -15.12 2.41 8.79
CA TYR A 22 -13.98 1.50 8.82
C TYR A 22 -12.79 2.05 8.02
N PHE A 23 -11.63 2.14 8.67
CA PHE A 23 -10.41 2.72 8.10
C PHE A 23 -9.20 1.83 8.32
N GLN A 24 -8.30 1.80 7.33
CA GLN A 24 -6.98 1.23 7.50
C GLN A 24 -6.05 2.26 8.16
N GLY A 25 -5.40 1.91 9.27
CA GLY A 25 -4.52 2.84 10.01
C GLY A 25 -3.41 3.45 9.15
N ASP A 26 -2.72 2.64 8.34
CA ASP A 26 -1.68 3.11 7.41
C ASP A 26 -2.21 4.06 6.32
N SER A 27 -3.47 3.90 5.93
CA SER A 27 -4.13 4.80 4.97
C SER A 27 -4.42 6.14 5.63
N LEU A 28 -5.02 6.10 6.83
CA LEU A 28 -5.38 7.29 7.59
C LEU A 28 -4.14 8.08 8.04
N SER A 29 -3.03 7.42 8.39
CA SER A 29 -1.78 8.11 8.71
C SER A 29 -1.18 8.85 7.52
N ARG A 30 -1.41 8.37 6.28
CA ARG A 30 -1.02 9.09 5.05
C ARG A 30 -1.93 10.28 4.76
N VAL A 31 -3.22 10.19 5.11
CA VAL A 31 -4.14 11.35 5.10
C VAL A 31 -3.62 12.40 6.09
N ALA A 32 -3.23 11.97 7.29
CA ALA A 32 -2.66 12.84 8.32
C ALA A 32 -1.39 13.53 7.82
N ALA A 33 -0.44 12.78 7.24
CA ALA A 33 0.78 13.32 6.65
C ALA A 33 0.51 14.35 5.54
N ALA A 34 -0.43 14.06 4.63
CA ALA A 34 -0.82 15.02 3.60
C ALA A 34 -1.49 16.27 4.20
N ARG A 35 -2.26 16.12 5.28
CA ARG A 35 -2.86 17.23 6.03
C ARG A 35 -1.80 18.06 6.74
N SER A 36 -0.82 17.42 7.39
CA SER A 36 0.28 18.12 8.05
C SER A 36 1.08 18.99 7.09
N ALA A 37 1.25 18.54 5.84
CA ALA A 37 1.97 19.33 4.84
C ALA A 37 1.26 20.63 4.42
N LEU A 38 -0.06 20.74 4.60
CA LEU A 38 -0.87 21.86 4.09
C LEU A 38 -1.58 22.67 5.18
N HIS A 39 -2.06 22.03 6.25
CA HIS A 39 -2.95 22.66 7.24
C HIS A 39 -2.53 22.39 8.70
N SER A 40 -1.32 21.90 8.99
CA SER A 40 -0.85 21.87 10.39
C SER A 40 -0.61 23.29 10.91
N ARG A 41 -0.25 23.40 12.20
CA ARG A 41 0.24 24.63 12.80
C ARG A 41 1.50 25.19 12.11
N ASP A 42 2.36 24.30 11.61
CA ASP A 42 3.58 24.64 10.86
C ASP A 42 3.57 23.95 9.48
N PRO A 43 2.80 24.47 8.50
CA PRO A 43 2.57 23.78 7.23
C PRO A 43 3.78 23.90 6.30
N HIS A 44 4.39 22.78 5.96
CA HIS A 44 5.49 22.71 5.01
C HIS A 44 5.61 21.31 4.40
N LEU A 45 6.11 21.20 3.17
CA LEU A 45 6.10 19.93 2.42
C LEU A 45 6.89 18.79 3.10
N ALA A 46 7.90 19.13 3.92
CA ALA A 46 8.65 18.13 4.66
C ALA A 46 7.83 17.43 5.76
N ALA A 47 6.71 18.02 6.20
CA ALA A 47 5.80 17.43 7.18
C ALA A 47 5.04 16.19 6.66
N ILE A 48 5.18 15.86 5.37
CA ILE A 48 4.62 14.62 4.79
C ILE A 48 5.28 13.34 5.34
N GLY A 49 6.42 13.48 6.02
CA GLY A 49 7.16 12.36 6.61
C GLY A 49 8.00 11.56 5.61
N PHE A 50 9.01 10.85 6.12
CA PHE A 50 10.01 10.13 5.32
C PHE A 50 10.07 8.62 5.60
N VAL A 51 9.24 8.13 6.52
CA VAL A 51 9.14 6.70 6.84
C VAL A 51 8.50 5.94 5.68
N PHE A 52 7.36 6.43 5.19
CA PHE A 52 6.69 5.88 4.01
C PHE A 52 7.14 6.58 2.73
N THR A 53 6.94 5.90 1.62
CA THR A 53 7.20 6.49 0.30
C THR A 53 6.13 7.53 -0.05
N PRO A 54 6.47 8.57 -0.83
CA PRO A 54 5.68 9.80 -0.84
C PRO A 54 4.47 9.77 -1.76
N LEU A 55 4.38 8.86 -2.74
CA LEU A 55 3.41 8.97 -3.83
C LEU A 55 1.97 9.03 -3.31
N THR A 56 1.63 8.16 -2.35
CA THR A 56 0.26 8.08 -1.83
C THR A 56 -0.18 9.36 -1.11
N ALA A 57 0.71 10.00 -0.36
CA ALA A 57 0.42 11.26 0.31
C ALA A 57 0.44 12.44 -0.67
N LEU A 58 1.41 12.49 -1.59
CA LEU A 58 1.49 13.54 -2.63
C LEU A 58 0.25 13.57 -3.53
N MET A 59 -0.30 12.41 -3.89
CA MET A 59 -1.51 12.33 -4.72
C MET A 59 -2.77 12.79 -3.98
N GLN A 60 -2.74 12.86 -2.65
CA GLN A 60 -3.86 13.36 -1.84
C GLN A 60 -3.82 14.89 -1.65
N LEU A 61 -2.65 15.53 -1.80
CA LEU A 61 -2.49 16.99 -1.57
C LEU A 61 -3.54 17.86 -2.26
N PRO A 62 -3.91 17.66 -3.55
CA PRO A 62 -4.89 18.53 -4.19
C PRO A 62 -6.28 18.47 -3.55
N LEU A 63 -6.67 17.30 -3.01
CA LEU A 63 -7.97 17.13 -2.37
C LEU A 63 -7.91 17.50 -0.89
N VAL A 64 -6.78 17.25 -0.24
CA VAL A 64 -6.52 17.74 1.12
C VAL A 64 -6.53 19.26 1.15
N ALA A 65 -6.00 19.96 0.14
CA ALA A 65 -6.09 21.42 0.01
C ALA A 65 -7.53 21.97 0.06
N LEU A 66 -8.55 21.11 -0.15
CA LEU A 66 -9.96 21.49 -0.05
C LEU A 66 -10.56 21.21 1.33
N SER A 67 -9.79 20.66 2.28
CA SER A 67 -10.29 20.23 3.59
C SER A 67 -10.74 21.40 4.48
N ASP A 68 -10.20 22.60 4.28
CA ASP A 68 -10.66 23.79 5.01
C ASP A 68 -12.12 24.14 4.68
N TRP A 69 -12.55 23.88 3.44
CA TRP A 69 -13.95 24.08 3.03
C TRP A 69 -14.80 22.84 3.29
N TRP A 70 -14.20 21.65 3.26
CA TRP A 70 -14.91 20.40 3.48
C TRP A 70 -14.10 19.46 4.39
N PRO A 71 -14.15 19.65 5.72
CA PRO A 71 -13.35 18.87 6.68
C PRO A 71 -13.62 17.36 6.63
N ALA A 72 -14.82 16.97 6.18
CA ALA A 72 -15.19 15.58 5.94
C ALA A 72 -14.20 14.84 5.01
N LEU A 73 -13.49 15.56 4.12
CA LEU A 73 -12.50 14.98 3.22
C LEU A 73 -11.37 14.26 3.95
N THR A 74 -10.87 14.83 5.05
CA THR A 74 -9.82 14.23 5.87
C THR A 74 -10.41 13.43 7.03
N ARG A 75 -11.48 13.95 7.67
CA ARG A 75 -12.13 13.32 8.83
C ARG A 75 -12.61 11.90 8.56
N TRP A 76 -13.15 11.67 7.36
CA TRP A 76 -13.62 10.36 6.92
C TRP A 76 -12.68 9.73 5.88
N GLY A 77 -11.43 10.20 5.76
CA GLY A 77 -10.43 9.59 4.87
C GLY A 77 -10.85 9.51 3.38
N LEU A 78 -11.74 10.40 2.92
CA LEU A 78 -12.27 10.39 1.55
C LEU A 78 -11.17 10.67 0.51
N THR A 79 -10.19 11.48 0.90
CA THR A 79 -8.97 11.74 0.12
C THR A 79 -8.25 10.45 -0.26
N ALA A 80 -8.18 9.50 0.67
CA ALA A 80 -7.55 8.21 0.47
C ALA A 80 -8.35 7.36 -0.54
N VAL A 81 -9.69 7.33 -0.43
CA VAL A 81 -10.58 6.62 -1.37
C VAL A 81 -10.42 7.15 -2.79
N VAL A 82 -10.43 8.49 -2.95
CA VAL A 82 -10.27 9.15 -4.26
C VAL A 82 -8.88 8.93 -4.84
N MET A 83 -7.86 8.68 -4.01
CA MET A 83 -6.54 8.27 -4.46
C MET A 83 -6.55 6.81 -4.94
N SER A 84 -7.00 5.84 -4.13
CA SER A 84 -6.87 4.42 -4.47
C SER A 84 -7.78 3.96 -5.62
N ALA A 85 -9.01 4.45 -5.70
CA ALA A 85 -10.01 4.01 -6.68
C ALA A 85 -9.54 4.17 -8.15
N PRO A 86 -9.05 5.34 -8.61
CA PRO A 86 -8.57 5.51 -9.98
C PRO A 86 -7.31 4.72 -10.27
N PHE A 87 -6.39 4.58 -9.30
CA PHE A 87 -5.21 3.73 -9.49
C PHE A 87 -5.60 2.27 -9.68
N MET A 88 -6.47 1.71 -8.83
CA MET A 88 -6.90 0.32 -8.98
C MET A 88 -7.68 0.10 -10.28
N ALA A 89 -8.56 1.03 -10.68
CA ALA A 89 -9.22 1.00 -11.99
C ALA A 89 -8.21 1.06 -13.16
N GLY A 90 -7.10 1.78 -12.97
CA GLY A 90 -5.95 1.76 -13.84
C GLY A 90 -5.34 0.35 -13.96
N ALA A 91 -5.14 -0.35 -12.84
CA ALA A 91 -4.61 -1.71 -12.83
C ALA A 91 -5.51 -2.68 -13.64
N VAL A 92 -6.83 -2.59 -13.44
CA VAL A 92 -7.82 -3.33 -14.24
C VAL A 92 -7.66 -3.01 -15.74
N THR A 93 -7.43 -1.74 -16.06
CA THR A 93 -7.18 -1.28 -17.43
C THR A 93 -5.92 -1.89 -18.02
N GLN A 94 -4.83 -2.00 -17.26
CA GLN A 94 -3.62 -2.66 -17.73
C GLN A 94 -3.80 -4.16 -17.95
N VAL A 95 -4.53 -4.87 -17.07
CA VAL A 95 -4.84 -6.30 -17.24
C VAL A 95 -5.69 -6.52 -18.51
N HIS A 96 -6.70 -5.68 -18.74
CA HIS A 96 -7.51 -5.74 -19.96
C HIS A 96 -6.68 -5.52 -21.21
N LEU A 97 -5.83 -4.48 -21.21
CA LEU A 97 -4.99 -4.16 -22.36
C LEU A 97 -3.88 -5.20 -22.56
N PHE A 98 -3.38 -5.83 -21.50
CA PHE A 98 -2.47 -6.97 -21.57
C PHE A 98 -3.12 -8.15 -22.30
N ALA A 99 -4.37 -8.48 -21.96
CA ALA A 99 -5.13 -9.53 -22.65
C ALA A 99 -5.38 -9.20 -24.13
N ARG A 100 -5.64 -7.93 -24.45
CA ARG A 100 -5.80 -7.47 -25.84
C ARG A 100 -4.49 -7.50 -26.62
N ASP A 101 -3.39 -7.06 -26.02
CA ASP A 101 -2.05 -7.13 -26.62
C ASP A 101 -1.66 -8.59 -26.88
N ARG A 102 -2.11 -9.53 -26.04
CA ARG A 102 -1.94 -10.96 -26.29
C ARG A 102 -2.67 -11.45 -27.55
N GLY A 103 -3.70 -10.74 -28.01
CA GLY A 103 -4.60 -11.17 -29.09
C GLY A 103 -5.64 -12.18 -28.62
N ALA A 104 -5.96 -12.17 -27.32
CA ALA A 104 -6.98 -13.04 -26.75
C ALA A 104 -8.37 -12.78 -27.36
N SER A 105 -9.24 -13.80 -27.32
CA SER A 105 -10.64 -13.65 -27.72
C SER A 105 -11.36 -12.62 -26.83
N PRO A 106 -12.37 -11.90 -27.36
CA PRO A 106 -13.12 -10.92 -26.57
C PRO A 106 -13.70 -11.50 -25.27
N TRP A 107 -14.19 -12.74 -25.30
CA TRP A 107 -14.70 -13.41 -24.11
C TRP A 107 -13.63 -13.51 -23.02
N LEU A 108 -12.40 -13.95 -23.36
CA LEU A 108 -11.34 -14.17 -22.37
C LEU A 108 -10.87 -12.84 -21.79
N VAL A 109 -10.72 -11.84 -22.67
CA VAL A 109 -10.37 -10.47 -22.26
C VAL A 109 -11.34 -9.98 -21.20
N TRP A 110 -12.65 -10.06 -21.47
CA TRP A 110 -13.67 -9.58 -20.53
C TRP A 110 -13.78 -10.46 -19.28
N THR A 111 -13.69 -11.78 -19.39
CA THR A 111 -13.72 -12.69 -18.23
C THR A 111 -12.56 -12.43 -17.28
N VAL A 112 -11.31 -12.39 -17.76
CA VAL A 112 -10.14 -12.12 -16.89
C VAL A 112 -10.22 -10.72 -16.31
N THR A 113 -10.65 -9.73 -17.10
CA THR A 113 -10.83 -8.35 -16.62
C THR A 113 -11.86 -8.30 -15.48
N ALA A 114 -13.01 -8.94 -15.65
CA ALA A 114 -14.07 -8.95 -14.64
C ALA A 114 -13.65 -9.72 -13.38
N LEU A 115 -13.05 -10.91 -13.53
CA LEU A 115 -12.57 -11.71 -12.40
C LEU A 115 -11.49 -11.00 -11.60
N PHE A 116 -10.58 -10.28 -12.27
CA PHE A 116 -9.60 -9.43 -11.61
C PHE A 116 -10.28 -8.24 -10.91
N ALA A 117 -11.15 -7.51 -11.61
CA ALA A 117 -11.79 -6.30 -11.08
C ALA A 117 -12.71 -6.57 -9.89
N LEU A 118 -13.36 -7.74 -9.86
CA LEU A 118 -14.31 -8.17 -8.82
C LEU A 118 -13.67 -9.07 -7.77
N ASN A 119 -12.36 -9.35 -7.86
CA ASN A 119 -11.66 -10.06 -6.79
C ASN A 119 -11.78 -9.24 -5.50
N PRO A 120 -12.16 -9.84 -4.35
CA PRO A 120 -12.49 -9.09 -3.15
C PRO A 120 -11.29 -8.31 -2.58
N MET A 121 -10.05 -8.81 -2.75
CA MET A 121 -8.86 -8.03 -2.40
C MET A 121 -8.69 -6.80 -3.30
N ILE A 122 -8.98 -6.94 -4.60
CA ILE A 122 -8.90 -5.81 -5.55
C ILE A 122 -9.97 -4.76 -5.24
N VAL A 123 -11.19 -5.19 -4.91
CA VAL A 123 -12.27 -4.30 -4.50
C VAL A 123 -11.89 -3.56 -3.22
N TYR A 124 -11.47 -4.28 -2.18
CA TYR A 124 -11.13 -3.69 -0.89
C TYR A 124 -9.95 -2.71 -0.97
N TYR A 125 -8.86 -3.11 -1.63
CA TYR A 125 -7.68 -2.26 -1.80
C TYR A 125 -7.85 -1.14 -2.83
N GLY A 126 -8.86 -1.24 -3.71
CA GLY A 126 -9.29 -0.12 -4.53
C GLY A 126 -10.07 0.93 -3.72
N ALA A 127 -10.66 0.53 -2.59
CA ALA A 127 -11.61 1.31 -1.82
C ALA A 127 -11.05 1.93 -0.53
N ASN A 128 -9.86 1.54 -0.07
CA ASN A 128 -9.39 1.86 1.28
C ASN A 128 -8.19 2.84 1.37
N GLY A 129 -7.70 3.38 0.25
CA GLY A 129 -6.61 4.38 0.24
C GLY A 129 -5.19 3.83 0.47
N MET A 130 -5.03 2.52 0.46
CA MET A 130 -3.74 1.88 0.66
C MET A 130 -2.84 1.96 -0.59
N SER A 131 -1.54 1.70 -0.39
CA SER A 131 -0.48 1.81 -1.42
C SER A 131 -0.58 0.73 -2.51
N GLU A 132 -1.32 -0.33 -2.24
CA GLU A 132 -1.52 -1.50 -3.07
C GLU A 132 -2.13 -1.09 -4.41
N ALA A 133 -3.09 -0.15 -4.42
CA ALA A 133 -3.71 0.33 -5.65
C ALA A 133 -2.71 0.98 -6.63
N PRO A 134 -1.96 2.06 -6.26
CA PRO A 134 -0.95 2.63 -7.15
C PRO A 134 0.15 1.63 -7.50
N PHE A 135 0.58 0.80 -6.55
CA PHE A 135 1.61 -0.19 -6.78
C PHE A 135 1.19 -1.24 -7.84
N LEU A 136 -0.01 -1.83 -7.70
CA LEU A 136 -0.53 -2.80 -8.66
C LEU A 136 -0.71 -2.20 -10.06
N MET A 137 -1.21 -0.96 -10.14
CA MET A 137 -1.33 -0.24 -11.41
C MET A 137 0.00 -0.11 -12.13
N LEU A 138 1.02 0.37 -11.41
CA LEU A 138 2.34 0.64 -11.96
C LEU A 138 3.07 -0.66 -12.34
N LEU A 139 2.95 -1.72 -11.53
CA LEU A 139 3.50 -3.03 -11.87
C LEU A 139 2.80 -3.69 -13.04
N CYS A 140 1.47 -3.59 -13.14
CA CYS A 140 0.73 -4.11 -14.29
C CYS A 140 1.08 -3.34 -15.57
N TRP A 141 1.27 -2.03 -15.46
CA TRP A 141 1.71 -1.18 -16.56
C TRP A 141 3.13 -1.55 -17.01
N ALA A 142 4.08 -1.68 -16.09
CA ALA A 142 5.45 -2.11 -16.38
C ALA A 142 5.48 -3.50 -17.03
N THR A 143 4.76 -4.47 -16.47
CA THR A 143 4.66 -5.84 -16.99
C THR A 143 4.16 -5.85 -18.43
N ARG A 144 3.08 -5.12 -18.71
CA ARG A 144 2.53 -5.00 -20.07
C ARG A 144 3.54 -4.40 -21.04
N ARG A 145 4.25 -3.35 -20.63
CA ARG A 145 5.24 -2.68 -21.49
C ARG A 145 6.45 -3.56 -21.77
N LEU A 146 6.94 -4.29 -20.77
CA LEU A 146 8.02 -5.26 -20.94
C LEU A 146 7.62 -6.41 -21.86
N VAL A 147 6.39 -6.95 -21.75
CA VAL A 147 5.88 -7.97 -22.68
C VAL A 147 5.86 -7.45 -24.12
N ARG A 148 5.41 -6.20 -24.33
CA ARG A 148 5.41 -5.59 -25.67
C ARG A 148 6.83 -5.39 -26.19
N TRP A 149 7.74 -4.90 -25.36
CA TRP A 149 9.16 -4.74 -25.67
C TRP A 149 9.80 -6.08 -26.05
N ILE A 150 9.36 -7.21 -25.47
CA ILE A 150 9.90 -8.52 -25.83
C ILE A 150 9.71 -8.86 -27.33
N SER A 151 8.60 -8.42 -27.93
CA SER A 151 8.34 -8.70 -29.34
C SER A 151 8.78 -7.55 -30.26
N THR A 152 8.53 -6.31 -29.82
CA THR A 152 8.67 -5.12 -30.68
C THR A 152 10.04 -4.49 -30.63
N ASP A 153 10.85 -4.78 -29.60
CA ASP A 153 12.15 -4.16 -29.39
C ASP A 153 12.06 -2.60 -29.33
N ASP A 154 10.87 -2.07 -28.99
CA ASP A 154 10.60 -0.62 -28.95
C ASP A 154 11.17 0.01 -27.68
N VAL A 155 12.14 0.90 -27.86
CA VAL A 155 12.79 1.67 -26.79
C VAL A 155 11.79 2.45 -25.92
N HIS A 156 10.65 2.87 -26.48
CA HIS A 156 9.63 3.61 -25.73
C HIS A 156 8.90 2.70 -24.73
N ASP A 157 8.64 1.44 -25.09
CA ASP A 157 8.03 0.48 -24.16
C ASP A 157 9.01 0.18 -23.01
N LEU A 158 10.31 0.09 -23.29
CA LEU A 158 11.34 -0.10 -22.26
C LEU A 158 11.48 1.12 -21.33
N ALA A 159 11.55 2.33 -21.87
CA ALA A 159 11.62 3.56 -21.09
C ALA A 159 10.38 3.73 -20.18
N VAL A 160 9.18 3.50 -20.73
CA VAL A 160 7.93 3.57 -19.96
C VAL A 160 7.88 2.49 -18.88
N ALA A 161 8.42 1.29 -19.13
CA ALA A 161 8.53 0.27 -18.10
C ALA A 161 9.44 0.73 -16.94
N GLY A 162 10.61 1.31 -17.24
CA GLY A 162 11.50 1.87 -16.24
C GLY A 162 10.83 2.97 -15.41
N ILE A 163 10.15 3.92 -16.06
CA ILE A 163 9.37 4.98 -15.39
C ILE A 163 8.29 4.39 -14.48
N ALA A 164 7.54 3.38 -14.97
CA ALA A 164 6.50 2.75 -14.18
C ALA A 164 7.07 2.05 -12.93
N VAL A 165 8.22 1.36 -13.02
CA VAL A 165 8.88 0.76 -11.85
C VAL A 165 9.45 1.83 -10.91
N GLY A 166 10.00 2.92 -11.43
CA GLY A 166 10.47 4.05 -10.62
C GLY A 166 9.34 4.75 -9.86
N LEU A 167 8.18 4.92 -10.48
CA LEU A 167 6.98 5.40 -9.80
C LEU A 167 6.45 4.37 -8.79
N ALA A 168 6.56 3.07 -9.10
CA ALA A 168 6.14 2.02 -8.17
C ALA A 168 6.99 2.05 -6.89
N TYR A 169 8.27 2.41 -6.99
CA TYR A 169 9.14 2.64 -5.84
C TYR A 169 8.62 3.77 -4.95
N LEU A 170 8.14 4.86 -5.55
CA LEU A 170 7.54 5.96 -4.78
C LEU A 170 6.20 5.59 -4.13
N ALA A 171 5.60 4.45 -4.49
CA ALA A 171 4.42 3.88 -3.84
C ALA A 171 4.76 2.86 -2.75
N ARG A 172 5.78 2.02 -3.00
CA ARG A 172 6.27 0.95 -2.10
C ARG A 172 7.74 0.63 -2.37
N TYR A 173 8.52 0.51 -1.29
CA TYR A 173 9.95 0.19 -1.35
C TYR A 173 10.26 -1.15 -2.03
N ASP A 174 9.34 -2.11 -2.02
CA ASP A 174 9.43 -3.42 -2.67
C ASP A 174 9.78 -3.34 -4.17
N ALA A 175 9.47 -2.21 -4.82
CA ALA A 175 9.79 -1.99 -6.22
C ALA A 175 11.30 -1.97 -6.51
N LEU A 176 12.18 -1.77 -5.51
CA LEU A 176 13.63 -1.88 -5.73
C LEU A 176 14.02 -3.30 -6.15
N ALA A 177 13.43 -4.32 -5.52
CA ALA A 177 13.64 -5.71 -5.90
C ALA A 177 13.16 -5.98 -7.33
N VAL A 178 12.03 -5.38 -7.70
CA VAL A 178 11.49 -5.42 -9.07
C VAL A 178 12.45 -4.73 -10.05
N GLY A 179 12.95 -3.54 -9.73
CA GLY A 179 13.90 -2.80 -10.57
C GLY A 179 15.18 -3.61 -10.85
N ALA A 180 15.74 -4.26 -9.84
CA ALA A 180 16.87 -5.16 -10.01
C ALA A 180 16.52 -6.37 -10.90
N ALA A 181 15.41 -7.05 -10.63
CA ALA A 181 14.98 -8.24 -11.38
C ALA A 181 14.67 -7.92 -12.85
N VAL A 182 13.99 -6.80 -13.11
CA VAL A 182 13.69 -6.30 -14.46
C VAL A 182 14.97 -5.92 -15.19
N THR A 183 15.93 -5.27 -14.52
CA THR A 183 17.22 -4.91 -15.14
C THR A 183 17.97 -6.16 -15.58
N VAL A 184 18.02 -7.20 -14.74
CA VAL A 184 18.63 -8.49 -15.09
C VAL A 184 17.91 -9.15 -16.27
N LEU A 185 16.57 -9.16 -16.27
CA LEU A 185 15.78 -9.68 -17.39
C LEU A 185 16.09 -8.95 -18.70
N VAL A 186 16.13 -7.62 -18.67
CA VAL A 186 16.41 -6.79 -19.85
C VAL A 186 17.82 -7.07 -20.38
N VAL A 187 18.83 -7.10 -19.51
CA VAL A 187 20.21 -7.48 -19.89
C VAL A 187 20.24 -8.85 -20.54
N ALA A 188 19.59 -9.85 -19.93
CA ALA A 188 19.57 -11.22 -20.43
C ALA A 188 18.89 -11.32 -21.81
N VAL A 189 17.74 -10.65 -21.99
CA VAL A 189 16.99 -10.65 -23.25
C VAL A 189 17.75 -9.92 -24.35
N THR A 190 18.27 -8.72 -24.09
CA THR A 190 19.04 -7.94 -25.08
C THR A 190 20.33 -8.65 -25.45
N TRP A 191 21.04 -9.23 -24.48
CA TRP A 191 22.22 -10.05 -24.75
C TRP A 191 21.88 -11.27 -25.61
N TRP A 192 20.79 -11.97 -25.30
CA TRP A 192 20.40 -13.16 -26.07
C TRP A 192 20.05 -12.82 -27.52
N ARG A 193 19.41 -11.68 -27.78
CA ARG A 193 19.07 -11.19 -29.13
C ARG A 193 20.28 -10.71 -29.93
N THR A 194 21.13 -9.90 -29.29
CA THR A 194 22.15 -9.12 -30.01
C THR A 194 23.55 -9.72 -29.90
N ARG A 195 23.84 -10.44 -28.81
CA ARG A 195 25.19 -10.84 -28.37
C ARG A 195 26.16 -9.65 -28.22
N VAL A 196 25.64 -8.43 -28.04
CA VAL A 196 26.42 -7.21 -27.90
C VAL A 196 26.23 -6.62 -26.50
N TRP A 197 27.32 -6.57 -25.72
CA TRP A 197 27.26 -6.10 -24.33
C TRP A 197 26.88 -4.63 -24.23
N ARG A 198 27.34 -3.81 -25.18
CA ARG A 198 27.01 -2.37 -25.24
C ARG A 198 25.49 -2.14 -25.38
N ALA A 199 24.80 -2.95 -26.18
CA ALA A 199 23.35 -2.84 -26.34
C ALA A 199 22.63 -3.22 -25.05
N ALA A 200 23.02 -4.35 -24.43
CA ALA A 200 22.46 -4.79 -23.17
C ALA A 200 22.66 -3.76 -22.04
N LEU A 201 23.83 -3.11 -21.99
CA LEU A 201 24.12 -2.05 -21.03
C LEU A 201 23.24 -0.81 -21.25
N LEU A 202 23.02 -0.37 -22.49
CA LEU A 202 22.17 0.79 -22.78
C LEU A 202 20.71 0.53 -22.40
N ASP A 203 20.18 -0.66 -22.72
CA ASP A 203 18.83 -1.05 -22.33
C ASP A 203 18.69 -1.18 -20.81
N ALA A 204 19.72 -1.70 -20.13
CA ALA A 204 19.77 -1.76 -18.67
C ALA A 204 19.74 -0.37 -18.04
N ILE A 205 20.53 0.58 -18.56
CA ILE A 205 20.52 1.97 -18.09
C ILE A 205 19.13 2.58 -18.32
N LEU A 206 18.51 2.34 -19.47
CA LEU A 206 17.21 2.92 -19.79
C LEU A 206 16.11 2.48 -18.80
N VAL A 207 16.13 1.22 -18.36
CA VAL A 207 15.13 0.69 -17.42
C VAL A 207 15.50 0.98 -15.96
N ALA A 208 16.79 0.97 -15.61
CA ALA A 208 17.28 1.16 -14.25
C ALA A 208 17.35 2.65 -13.84
N ALA A 209 17.65 3.56 -14.78
CA ALA A 209 17.87 4.98 -14.46
C ALA A 209 16.64 5.65 -13.80
N PRO A 210 15.39 5.45 -14.25
CA PRO A 210 14.23 6.03 -13.56
C PRO A 210 14.07 5.50 -12.13
N VAL A 211 14.36 4.22 -11.90
CA VAL A 211 14.31 3.61 -10.56
C VAL A 211 15.40 4.18 -9.66
N ALA A 212 16.64 4.23 -10.15
CA ALA A 212 17.77 4.80 -9.44
C ALA A 212 17.55 6.29 -9.14
N LEU A 213 17.00 7.06 -10.09
CA LEU A 213 16.69 8.47 -9.89
C LEU A 213 15.63 8.66 -8.81
N ALA A 214 14.54 7.89 -8.85
CA ALA A 214 13.49 7.95 -7.83
C ALA A 214 14.04 7.61 -6.44
N PHE A 215 14.87 6.58 -6.34
CA PHE A 215 15.57 6.20 -5.10
C PHE A 215 16.50 7.30 -4.60
N LEU A 216 17.40 7.80 -5.46
CA LEU A 216 18.41 8.79 -5.07
C LEU A 216 17.77 10.12 -4.68
N VAL A 217 16.76 10.59 -5.41
CA VAL A 217 16.06 11.83 -5.08
C VAL A 217 15.33 11.67 -3.74
N TRP A 218 14.63 10.56 -3.52
CA TRP A 218 13.93 10.34 -2.26
C TRP A 218 14.89 10.22 -1.07
N ALA A 219 15.94 9.41 -1.20
CA ALA A 219 16.96 9.22 -0.16
C ALA A 219 17.73 10.52 0.13
N ALA A 220 18.09 11.30 -0.89
CA ALA A 220 18.73 12.60 -0.72
C ALA A 220 17.80 13.61 -0.03
N THR A 221 16.51 13.61 -0.40
CA THR A 221 15.51 14.49 0.23
C THR A 221 15.32 14.12 1.71
N SER A 222 15.21 12.83 2.02
CA SER A 222 15.18 12.33 3.40
C SER A 222 16.43 12.76 4.18
N TRP A 223 17.62 12.54 3.61
CA TRP A 223 18.88 12.91 4.28
C TRP A 223 19.01 14.41 4.55
N LEU A 224 18.65 15.25 3.57
CA LEU A 224 18.74 16.71 3.71
C LEU A 224 17.78 17.26 4.76
N ILE A 225 16.64 16.61 4.98
CA ILE A 225 15.59 17.09 5.89
C ILE A 225 15.74 16.47 7.28
N THR A 226 15.91 15.15 7.37
CA THR A 226 15.90 14.43 8.64
C THR A 226 17.29 14.09 9.16
N GLY A 227 18.34 14.30 8.36
CA GLY A 227 19.71 13.87 8.67
C GLY A 227 19.97 12.39 8.37
N GLU A 228 18.96 11.61 7.96
CA GLU A 228 19.10 10.18 7.66
C GLU A 228 18.51 9.84 6.28
N ALA A 229 19.27 9.12 5.46
CA ALA A 229 18.88 8.81 4.09
C ALA A 229 17.78 7.74 3.97
N LEU A 230 17.72 6.79 4.92
CA LEU A 230 16.87 5.60 4.87
C LEU A 230 16.02 5.47 6.13
N GLN A 231 15.18 6.48 6.38
CA GLN A 231 14.26 6.57 7.52
C GLN A 231 13.35 5.34 7.68
N GLN A 232 13.07 4.60 6.60
CA GLN A 232 12.35 3.33 6.67
C GLN A 232 12.97 2.33 7.67
N PHE A 233 14.30 2.32 7.81
CA PHE A 233 15.02 1.37 8.67
C PHE A 233 15.45 1.98 10.00
N SER A 234 15.80 3.27 10.02
CA SER A 234 16.37 3.94 11.21
C SER A 234 15.33 4.59 12.11
N SER A 235 14.15 4.92 11.58
CA SER A 235 13.12 5.64 12.33
C SER A 235 12.46 4.77 13.41
N SER A 236 12.18 5.34 14.57
CA SER A 236 11.38 4.72 15.64
C SER A 236 9.93 4.45 15.22
N TYR A 237 9.47 5.12 14.17
CA TYR A 237 8.14 4.95 13.56
C TYR A 237 8.14 3.93 12.40
N GLY A 238 9.30 3.36 12.06
CA GLY A 238 9.43 2.38 10.98
C GLY A 238 8.90 1.00 11.36
N ASN A 239 8.56 0.18 10.34
CA ASN A 239 7.98 -1.15 10.56
C ASN A 239 8.84 -2.05 11.45
N ALA A 240 10.17 -2.04 11.29
CA ALA A 240 11.07 -2.85 12.10
C ALA A 240 11.01 -2.47 13.60
N ALA A 241 11.00 -1.17 13.90
CA ALA A 241 10.89 -0.67 15.27
C ALA A 241 9.51 -1.00 15.88
N ILE A 242 8.42 -0.84 15.11
CA ILE A 242 7.07 -1.20 15.57
C ILE A 242 6.99 -2.70 15.88
N LEU A 243 7.61 -3.55 15.04
CA LEU A 243 7.61 -5.00 15.21
C LEU A 243 8.38 -5.43 16.46
N GLU A 244 9.52 -4.79 16.73
CA GLU A 244 10.31 -5.00 17.95
C GLU A 244 9.53 -4.58 19.20
N GLN A 245 8.89 -3.41 19.16
CA GLN A 245 8.07 -2.89 20.25
C GLN A 245 6.82 -3.72 20.53
N SER A 246 6.22 -4.28 19.48
CA SER A 246 4.97 -5.05 19.57
C SER A 246 5.18 -6.56 19.69
N GLY A 247 6.44 -7.03 19.62
CA GLY A 247 6.79 -8.45 19.60
C GLY A 247 6.26 -9.24 18.39
N GLY A 248 5.90 -8.57 17.30
CA GLY A 248 5.07 -9.11 16.20
C GLY A 248 5.82 -9.78 15.05
N GLY A 249 7.11 -10.04 15.18
CA GLY A 249 7.98 -10.46 14.07
C GLY A 249 8.20 -11.96 13.93
N SER A 250 8.47 -12.40 12.71
CA SER A 250 8.88 -13.79 12.47
C SER A 250 10.28 -14.05 13.01
N THR A 251 10.46 -15.20 13.67
CA THR A 251 11.77 -15.75 14.03
C THR A 251 12.41 -16.56 12.88
N GLY A 252 11.79 -16.55 11.70
CA GLY A 252 12.23 -17.28 10.51
C GLY A 252 11.87 -18.77 10.52
N GLY A 253 12.71 -19.57 9.89
CA GLY A 253 12.53 -21.04 9.82
C GLY A 253 11.41 -21.51 8.89
N LEU A 254 11.01 -22.77 9.05
CA LEU A 254 10.01 -23.42 8.19
C LEU A 254 8.61 -22.80 8.35
N GLY A 255 8.26 -22.30 9.54
CA GLY A 255 6.97 -21.66 9.79
C GLY A 255 6.80 -20.38 8.96
N ALA A 256 7.83 -19.54 8.87
CA ALA A 256 7.80 -18.31 8.09
C ALA A 256 7.63 -18.57 6.58
N LEU A 257 8.32 -19.60 6.07
CA LEU A 257 8.19 -20.03 4.68
C LEU A 257 6.81 -20.62 4.41
N ALA A 258 6.31 -21.49 5.30
CA ALA A 258 4.99 -22.09 5.18
C ALA A 258 3.88 -21.03 5.18
N PHE A 259 3.98 -20.03 6.06
CA PHE A 259 3.08 -18.88 6.07
C PHE A 259 3.13 -18.13 4.73
N SER A 260 4.32 -17.72 4.28
CA SER A 260 4.47 -16.99 3.02
C SER A 260 3.90 -17.75 1.82
N VAL A 261 4.10 -19.08 1.78
CA VAL A 261 3.51 -19.94 0.75
C VAL A 261 1.99 -19.99 0.90
N ALA A 262 1.45 -20.13 2.11
CA ALA A 262 0.01 -20.14 2.35
C ALA A 262 -0.65 -18.84 1.85
N GLU A 263 -0.08 -17.68 2.17
CA GLU A 263 -0.57 -16.38 1.73
C GLU A 263 -0.60 -16.27 0.19
N ILE A 264 0.46 -16.70 -0.49
CA ILE A 264 0.53 -16.74 -1.96
C ILE A 264 -0.54 -17.67 -2.54
N LEU A 265 -0.71 -18.86 -1.95
CA LEU A 265 -1.65 -19.87 -2.41
C LEU A 265 -3.10 -19.44 -2.21
N VAL A 266 -3.38 -18.69 -1.15
CA VAL A 266 -4.72 -18.18 -0.84
C VAL A 266 -5.14 -17.08 -1.81
N LEU A 267 -4.21 -16.19 -2.16
CA LEU A 267 -4.47 -15.11 -3.11
C LEU A 267 -4.41 -15.56 -4.57
N GLY A 268 -3.62 -16.59 -4.85
CA GLY A 268 -3.48 -17.18 -6.17
C GLY A 268 -3.57 -18.70 -6.13
N PRO A 269 -4.72 -19.31 -5.77
CA PRO A 269 -4.85 -20.77 -5.69
C PRO A 269 -4.75 -21.44 -7.06
N ALA A 270 -4.97 -20.68 -8.14
CA ALA A 270 -4.67 -21.14 -9.49
C ALA A 270 -3.16 -21.20 -9.80
N LEU A 271 -2.28 -20.48 -9.09
CA LEU A 271 -0.86 -20.37 -9.44
C LEU A 271 -0.11 -21.71 -9.50
N PRO A 272 -0.27 -22.66 -8.55
CA PRO A 272 0.41 -23.96 -8.63
C PRO A 272 0.00 -24.80 -9.84
N LEU A 273 -1.26 -24.65 -10.29
CA LEU A 273 -1.78 -25.33 -11.47
C LEU A 273 -1.33 -24.62 -12.75
N LEU A 274 -1.34 -23.28 -12.74
CA LEU A 274 -0.97 -22.45 -13.88
C LEU A 274 0.54 -22.50 -14.17
N ALA A 275 1.40 -22.45 -13.15
CA ALA A 275 2.85 -22.39 -13.30
C ALA A 275 3.43 -23.49 -14.22
N PRO A 276 3.19 -24.80 -13.98
CA PRO A 276 3.72 -25.86 -14.84
C PRO A 276 3.10 -25.81 -16.25
N VAL A 277 1.80 -25.52 -16.37
CA VAL A 277 1.12 -25.45 -17.67
C VAL A 277 1.65 -24.29 -18.51
N VAL A 278 1.79 -23.11 -17.91
CA VAL A 278 2.35 -21.92 -18.54
C VAL A 278 3.81 -22.16 -18.93
N ALA A 279 4.62 -22.78 -18.07
CA ALA A 279 6.01 -23.11 -18.38
C ALA A 279 6.13 -24.09 -19.56
N VAL A 280 5.32 -25.15 -19.59
CA VAL A 280 5.30 -26.12 -20.69
C VAL A 280 4.83 -25.47 -21.99
N LEU A 281 3.79 -24.63 -21.94
CA LEU A 281 3.32 -23.90 -23.12
C LEU A 281 4.34 -22.87 -23.60
N ALA A 282 4.98 -22.14 -22.70
CA ALA A 282 6.05 -21.19 -23.00
C ALA A 282 7.20 -21.90 -23.72
N TRP A 283 7.64 -23.05 -23.20
CA TRP A 283 8.68 -23.85 -23.83
C TRP A 283 8.28 -24.39 -25.20
N ARG A 284 7.08 -25.00 -25.32
CA ARG A 284 6.58 -25.55 -26.60
C ARG A 284 6.38 -24.48 -27.67
N ARG A 285 5.88 -23.29 -27.29
CA ARG A 285 5.64 -22.16 -28.19
C ARG A 285 6.89 -21.29 -28.43
N ARG A 286 8.00 -21.57 -27.72
CA ARG A 286 9.17 -20.66 -27.63
C ARG A 286 8.72 -19.24 -27.32
N ASP A 287 7.83 -19.13 -26.34
CA ASP A 287 7.21 -17.88 -25.92
C ASP A 287 7.83 -17.39 -24.62
N PHE A 288 8.48 -16.23 -24.67
CA PHE A 288 9.12 -15.60 -23.52
C PHE A 288 8.19 -14.60 -22.81
N GLU A 289 7.03 -14.25 -23.39
CA GLU A 289 6.07 -13.33 -22.77
C GLU A 289 5.67 -13.76 -21.33
N PRO A 290 5.48 -15.05 -21.00
CA PRO A 290 5.07 -15.47 -19.65
C PRO A 290 6.13 -15.32 -18.56
N ALA A 291 7.41 -15.18 -18.94
CA ALA A 291 8.49 -14.95 -17.99
C ALA A 291 8.43 -13.53 -17.39
N VAL A 292 7.85 -12.56 -18.11
CA VAL A 292 7.81 -11.16 -17.64
C VAL A 292 6.92 -10.99 -16.41
N PRO A 293 5.64 -11.42 -16.38
CA PRO A 293 4.85 -11.35 -15.15
C PRO A 293 5.49 -12.11 -13.99
N PHE A 294 6.14 -13.25 -14.27
CA PHE A 294 6.87 -14.01 -13.26
C PHE A 294 8.01 -13.21 -12.65
N VAL A 295 8.84 -12.56 -13.47
CA VAL A 295 9.96 -11.73 -12.97
C VAL A 295 9.44 -10.51 -12.23
N VAL A 296 8.47 -9.76 -12.78
CA VAL A 296 8.01 -8.50 -12.19
C VAL A 296 7.24 -8.74 -10.90
N LEU A 297 6.23 -9.60 -10.93
CA LEU A 297 5.34 -9.83 -9.79
C LEU A 297 5.92 -10.87 -8.83
N GLY A 298 6.64 -11.87 -9.34
CA GLY A 298 7.34 -12.85 -8.51
C GLY A 298 8.51 -12.26 -7.74
N ALA A 299 9.19 -11.21 -8.25
CA ALA A 299 10.19 -10.50 -7.46
C ALA A 299 9.59 -9.85 -6.20
N VAL A 300 8.37 -9.30 -6.30
CA VAL A 300 7.66 -8.77 -5.13
C VAL A 300 7.30 -9.90 -4.16
N LEU A 301 6.74 -11.02 -4.64
CA LEU A 301 6.40 -12.15 -3.79
C LEU A 301 7.63 -12.72 -3.08
N ALA A 302 8.74 -12.86 -3.79
CA ALA A 302 10.00 -13.33 -3.23
C ALA A 302 10.57 -12.34 -2.20
N PHE A 303 10.50 -11.04 -2.48
CA PHE A 303 10.94 -10.01 -1.54
C PHE A 303 10.06 -9.93 -0.30
N ALA A 304 8.74 -10.05 -0.42
CA ALA A 304 7.81 -10.10 0.69
C ALA A 304 8.08 -11.33 1.58
N ALA A 305 8.23 -12.51 0.99
CA ALA A 305 8.55 -13.74 1.70
C ALA A 305 9.92 -13.66 2.40
N LEU A 306 10.94 -13.09 1.74
CA LEU A 306 12.26 -12.90 2.33
C LEU A 306 12.22 -11.89 3.48
N SER A 307 11.50 -10.79 3.32
CA SER A 307 11.37 -9.76 4.34
C SER A 307 10.66 -10.27 5.58
N TYR A 308 9.60 -11.06 5.39
CA TYR A 308 8.91 -11.73 6.48
C TYR A 308 9.79 -12.78 7.15
N PHE A 309 10.49 -13.62 6.37
CA PHE A 309 11.43 -14.61 6.90
C PHE A 309 12.55 -13.98 7.74
N ARG A 310 12.97 -12.75 7.42
CA ARG A 310 13.97 -11.98 8.16
C ARG A 310 13.40 -11.18 9.33
N GLY A 311 12.10 -11.27 9.60
CA GLY A 311 11.46 -10.51 10.67
C GLY A 311 11.48 -8.99 10.43
N MET A 312 11.49 -8.53 9.18
CA MET A 312 11.50 -7.11 8.83
C MET A 312 10.10 -6.53 8.59
N THR A 313 9.07 -7.38 8.51
CA THR A 313 7.71 -6.97 8.19
C THR A 313 6.67 -7.86 8.86
N PHE A 314 5.44 -7.38 8.91
CA PHE A 314 4.28 -8.06 9.51
C PHE A 314 3.73 -9.19 8.63
N PRO A 315 3.03 -10.18 9.22
CA PRO A 315 2.35 -11.26 8.51
C PRO A 315 1.02 -10.80 7.88
N PHE A 316 1.05 -9.80 6.99
CA PHE A 316 -0.17 -9.29 6.35
C PHE A 316 -0.37 -9.87 4.94
N LEU A 317 -1.56 -10.44 4.71
CA LEU A 317 -2.02 -10.96 3.42
C LEU A 317 -1.80 -9.99 2.25
N ARG A 318 -2.00 -8.70 2.50
CA ARG A 318 -1.85 -7.66 1.46
C ARG A 318 -0.47 -7.57 0.83
N PHE A 319 0.59 -7.98 1.53
CA PHE A 319 1.94 -7.97 0.96
C PHE A 319 2.11 -8.95 -0.19
N TYR A 320 1.21 -9.94 -0.29
CA TYR A 320 1.19 -10.95 -1.35
C TYR A 320 0.14 -10.65 -2.44
N VAL A 321 -0.53 -9.49 -2.41
CA VAL A 321 -1.64 -9.12 -3.32
C VAL A 321 -1.29 -9.21 -4.81
N VAL A 322 -0.01 -9.07 -5.17
CA VAL A 322 0.49 -9.26 -6.54
C VAL A 322 0.30 -10.67 -7.10
N ALA A 323 0.00 -11.67 -6.26
CA ALA A 323 -0.40 -13.00 -6.69
C ALA A 323 -1.68 -12.99 -7.55
N VAL A 324 -2.60 -12.06 -7.27
CA VAL A 324 -3.87 -11.91 -8.01
C VAL A 324 -3.63 -11.49 -9.48
N PRO A 325 -2.93 -10.37 -9.79
CA PRO A 325 -2.62 -10.02 -11.17
C PRO A 325 -1.68 -11.03 -11.83
N LEU A 326 -0.79 -11.70 -11.09
CA LEU A 326 0.05 -12.77 -11.65
C LEU A 326 -0.80 -13.91 -12.19
N ALA A 327 -1.76 -14.40 -11.41
CA ALA A 327 -2.68 -15.43 -11.85
C ALA A 327 -3.50 -14.98 -13.07
N ALA A 328 -4.06 -13.76 -13.04
CA ALA A 328 -4.81 -13.20 -14.15
C ALA A 328 -3.99 -13.11 -15.45
N MET A 329 -2.75 -12.62 -15.36
CA MET A 329 -1.85 -12.51 -16.51
C MET A 329 -1.42 -13.88 -17.04
N TRP A 330 -1.15 -14.85 -16.17
CA TRP A 330 -0.83 -16.22 -16.60
C TRP A 330 -2.00 -16.94 -17.27
N VAL A 331 -3.24 -16.69 -16.85
CA VAL A 331 -4.42 -17.19 -17.56
C VAL A 331 -4.51 -16.63 -18.97
N VAL A 332 -4.19 -15.34 -19.16
CA VAL A 332 -4.09 -14.74 -20.50
C VAL A 332 -3.01 -15.45 -21.34
N GLN A 333 -1.88 -15.83 -20.75
CA GLN A 333 -0.80 -16.52 -21.46
C GLN A 333 -1.15 -17.94 -21.93
N LEU A 334 -2.22 -18.55 -21.41
CA LEU A 334 -2.73 -19.83 -21.92
C LEU A 334 -3.32 -19.69 -23.34
N ALA A 335 -3.78 -18.49 -23.70
CA ALA A 335 -4.28 -18.20 -25.04
C ALA A 335 -3.13 -18.20 -26.07
N PRO A 336 -3.38 -18.61 -27.33
CA PRO A 336 -2.38 -18.53 -28.40
C PRO A 336 -2.07 -17.08 -28.80
N ARG A 337 -0.83 -16.80 -29.26
CA ARG A 337 -0.47 -15.44 -29.72
C ARG A 337 -1.18 -15.16 -31.02
N ARG A 338 -1.84 -14.00 -31.11
CA ARG A 338 -2.56 -13.59 -32.31
C ARG A 338 -2.31 -12.12 -32.61
N GLY A 339 -2.14 -11.83 -33.90
CA GLY A 339 -1.88 -10.49 -34.38
C GLY A 339 -0.47 -9.97 -34.07
N GLN A 340 -0.15 -8.84 -34.67
CA GLN A 340 1.09 -8.12 -34.41
C GLN A 340 0.82 -6.95 -33.47
N LEU A 341 1.80 -6.65 -32.61
CA LEU A 341 1.74 -5.49 -31.74
C LEU A 341 2.09 -4.24 -32.53
N ARG A 342 1.31 -3.16 -32.34
CA ARG A 342 1.63 -1.85 -32.90
C ARG A 342 2.63 -1.15 -31.99
N ALA A 343 3.86 -0.98 -32.47
CA ALA A 343 4.92 -0.21 -31.83
C ALA A 343 4.92 1.24 -32.34
N ARG A 344 5.43 2.19 -31.53
CA ARG A 344 5.66 3.56 -32.00
C ARG A 344 6.87 3.60 -32.91
N ARG A 345 7.91 2.87 -32.52
CA ARG A 345 9.12 2.65 -33.32
C ARG A 345 9.49 1.18 -33.20
N LEU A 346 9.43 0.46 -34.32
CA LEU A 346 9.87 -0.92 -34.35
C LEU A 346 11.40 -0.97 -34.15
N GLY A 347 11.86 -1.77 -33.20
CA GLY A 347 13.29 -1.93 -32.94
C GLY A 347 13.99 -2.77 -34.00
N ALA A 348 15.33 -2.70 -34.02
CA ALA A 348 16.15 -3.40 -35.00
C ALA A 348 16.07 -4.92 -34.86
N HIS A 349 15.73 -5.41 -33.66
CA HIS A 349 15.61 -6.84 -33.35
C HIS A 349 14.17 -7.24 -33.08
N ALA A 350 13.20 -6.47 -33.60
CA ALA A 350 11.80 -6.83 -33.52
C ALA A 350 11.54 -8.16 -34.23
N THR A 351 10.72 -9.01 -33.60
CA THR A 351 10.37 -10.33 -34.13
C THR A 351 8.93 -10.36 -34.58
N VAL A 352 8.68 -10.99 -35.73
CA VAL A 352 7.31 -11.26 -36.17
C VAL A 352 6.70 -12.27 -35.20
N ARG A 353 5.63 -11.86 -34.52
CA ARG A 353 5.00 -12.67 -33.49
C ARG A 353 4.36 -13.92 -34.12
N PRO A 354 4.72 -15.14 -33.68
CA PRO A 354 4.14 -16.37 -34.23
C PRO A 354 2.64 -16.46 -33.96
N GLN A 355 1.91 -17.11 -34.87
CA GLN A 355 0.50 -17.46 -34.64
C GLN A 355 0.40 -18.87 -34.06
N ASP A 356 0.30 -18.96 -32.74
CA ASP A 356 0.23 -20.26 -32.07
C ASP A 356 -1.14 -20.92 -32.29
N ARG A 357 -1.19 -22.26 -32.16
CA ARG A 357 -2.42 -23.05 -32.19
C ARG A 357 -2.74 -23.61 -30.79
N GLY A 358 -4.02 -23.93 -30.59
CA GLY A 358 -4.53 -24.49 -29.34
C GLY A 358 -4.67 -23.47 -28.21
N THR A 359 -5.67 -23.68 -27.35
CA THR A 359 -5.95 -22.79 -26.21
C THR A 359 -6.30 -23.62 -24.98
N LEU A 360 -5.71 -23.27 -23.84
CA LEU A 360 -6.13 -23.76 -22.52
C LEU A 360 -6.80 -22.64 -21.71
N ALA A 361 -7.15 -21.53 -22.38
CA ALA A 361 -7.73 -20.36 -21.74
C ALA A 361 -9.06 -20.64 -21.00
N PRO A 362 -10.00 -21.50 -21.49
CA PRO A 362 -11.20 -21.83 -20.73
C PRO A 362 -10.90 -22.48 -19.37
N VAL A 363 -9.92 -23.39 -19.33
CA VAL A 363 -9.50 -24.07 -18.10
C VAL A 363 -8.86 -23.07 -17.12
N GLY A 364 -7.98 -22.19 -17.61
CA GLY A 364 -7.40 -21.14 -16.78
C GLY A 364 -8.43 -20.12 -16.28
N ALA A 365 -9.40 -19.75 -17.12
CA ALA A 365 -10.48 -18.84 -16.73
C ALA A 365 -11.35 -19.46 -15.63
N LEU A 366 -11.65 -20.77 -15.73
CA LEU A 366 -12.33 -21.50 -14.67
C LEU A 366 -11.51 -21.54 -13.37
N ALA A 367 -10.21 -21.83 -13.45
CA ALA A 367 -9.33 -21.83 -12.27
C ALA A 367 -9.26 -20.44 -11.60
N LEU A 368 -9.23 -19.36 -12.39
CA LEU A 368 -9.29 -17.99 -11.89
C LEU A 368 -10.65 -17.67 -11.28
N ALA A 369 -11.74 -18.15 -11.89
CA ALA A 369 -13.09 -17.97 -11.35
C ALA A 369 -13.26 -18.63 -9.99
N VAL A 370 -12.70 -19.85 -9.81
CA VAL A 370 -12.66 -20.55 -8.52
C VAL A 370 -11.73 -19.85 -7.51
N SER A 371 -10.73 -19.12 -7.98
CA SER A 371 -9.82 -18.37 -7.09
C SER A 371 -10.52 -17.24 -6.34
N VAL A 372 -11.52 -16.58 -6.96
CA VAL A 372 -12.26 -15.46 -6.36
C VAL A 372 -12.94 -15.82 -5.03
N PRO A 373 -13.79 -16.88 -4.94
CA PRO A 373 -14.40 -17.27 -3.68
C PRO A 373 -13.38 -17.80 -2.66
N VAL A 374 -12.27 -18.42 -3.09
CA VAL A 374 -11.20 -18.85 -2.17
C VAL A 374 -10.55 -17.63 -1.51
N THR A 375 -10.23 -16.60 -2.29
CA THR A 375 -9.73 -15.32 -1.75
C THR A 375 -10.74 -14.70 -0.79
N PHE A 376 -12.04 -14.72 -1.11
CA PHE A 376 -13.10 -14.21 -0.25
C PHE A 376 -13.15 -14.93 1.11
N VAL A 377 -13.14 -16.26 1.11
CA VAL A 377 -13.16 -17.06 2.34
C VAL A 377 -11.93 -16.79 3.19
N ALA A 378 -10.76 -16.69 2.56
CA ALA A 378 -9.53 -16.46 3.30
C ALA A 378 -9.40 -15.03 3.85
N MET A 379 -9.97 -14.03 3.16
CA MET A 379 -10.08 -12.68 3.71
C MET A 379 -10.83 -12.68 5.05
N GLY A 380 -11.80 -13.57 5.25
CA GLY A 380 -12.55 -13.74 6.50
C GLY A 380 -11.84 -14.57 7.58
N ASN A 381 -10.62 -15.05 7.34
CA ASN A 381 -9.87 -15.87 8.28
C ASN A 381 -8.89 -15.01 9.10
N ALA A 382 -9.09 -14.90 10.41
CA ALA A 382 -8.27 -14.05 11.29
C ALA A 382 -6.77 -14.43 11.33
N THR A 383 -6.44 -15.70 11.08
CA THR A 383 -5.05 -16.18 11.11
C THR A 383 -4.26 -15.77 9.86
N LEU A 384 -4.92 -15.79 8.69
CA LEU A 384 -4.29 -15.43 7.41
C LEU A 384 -4.47 -13.94 7.09
N SER A 385 -5.61 -13.38 7.49
CA SER A 385 -6.11 -12.07 7.07
C SER A 385 -6.38 -11.17 8.27
N GLN A 386 -5.31 -10.80 8.99
CA GLN A 386 -5.40 -9.98 10.20
C GLN A 386 -6.09 -8.63 9.95
N GLU A 387 -5.91 -8.05 8.77
CA GLU A 387 -6.48 -6.74 8.47
C GLU A 387 -7.87 -6.82 7.83
N GLN A 388 -8.21 -7.86 7.06
CA GLN A 388 -9.48 -7.89 6.32
C GLN A 388 -10.57 -8.74 7.00
N HIS A 389 -10.25 -9.59 7.98
CA HIS A 389 -11.23 -10.52 8.56
C HIS A 389 -12.44 -9.83 9.19
N ALA A 390 -12.24 -8.65 9.77
CA ALA A 390 -13.31 -7.84 10.34
C ALA A 390 -14.38 -7.44 9.31
N LEU A 391 -14.08 -7.40 8.00
CA LEU A 391 -15.09 -7.13 6.96
C LEU A 391 -16.24 -8.14 6.97
N ARG A 392 -16.04 -9.34 7.55
CA ARG A 392 -17.11 -10.32 7.65
C ARG A 392 -18.28 -9.82 8.51
N THR A 393 -18.04 -8.94 9.49
CA THR A 393 -19.11 -8.39 10.35
C THR A 393 -19.97 -7.39 9.59
N VAL A 394 -19.39 -6.68 8.63
CA VAL A 394 -20.08 -5.75 7.73
C VAL A 394 -20.93 -6.51 6.71
N LEU A 395 -20.38 -7.59 6.14
CA LEU A 395 -21.05 -8.36 5.10
C LEU A 395 -22.10 -9.34 5.64
N PHE A 396 -21.85 -9.90 6.82
CA PHE A 396 -22.70 -10.86 7.51
C PHE A 396 -22.89 -10.41 8.97
N PRO A 397 -23.73 -9.39 9.20
CA PRO A 397 -24.02 -8.90 10.54
C PRO A 397 -24.80 -9.98 11.31
N ASP A 398 -24.32 -10.26 12.52
CA ASP A 398 -24.96 -11.19 13.45
C ASP A 398 -24.93 -10.55 14.84
N PRO A 399 -26.01 -9.85 15.24
CA PRO A 399 -26.05 -9.11 16.50
C PRO A 399 -26.13 -10.01 17.74
N ASP A 400 -26.47 -11.30 17.57
CA ASP A 400 -26.63 -12.25 18.68
C ASP A 400 -25.33 -13.06 18.94
N ASP A 401 -24.33 -12.97 18.05
CA ASP A 401 -23.03 -13.62 18.17
C ASP A 401 -22.15 -12.90 19.21
N THR A 402 -22.08 -13.46 20.42
CA THR A 402 -21.29 -12.97 21.56
C THR A 402 -19.93 -13.65 21.67
N SER A 403 -19.42 -14.22 20.57
CA SER A 403 -18.10 -14.85 20.59
C SER A 403 -16.99 -13.81 20.71
N GLN A 404 -15.90 -14.17 21.39
CA GLN A 404 -14.73 -13.29 21.56
C GLN A 404 -14.15 -12.79 20.21
N LEU A 405 -14.22 -13.65 19.18
CA LEU A 405 -13.77 -13.28 17.84
C LEU A 405 -14.69 -12.22 17.21
N ARG A 406 -16.01 -12.33 17.41
CA ARG A 406 -16.96 -11.32 16.93
C ARG A 406 -16.75 -9.98 17.64
N ASP A 407 -16.55 -10.01 18.95
CA ASP A 407 -16.23 -8.81 19.73
C ASP A 407 -14.93 -8.14 19.26
N GLN A 408 -13.89 -8.93 18.97
CA GLN A 408 -12.64 -8.42 18.41
C GLN A 408 -12.88 -7.74 17.07
N GLU A 409 -13.62 -8.36 16.15
CA GLU A 409 -13.87 -7.78 14.83
C GLU A 409 -14.70 -6.49 14.89
N ASN A 410 -15.71 -6.45 15.76
CA ASN A 410 -16.49 -5.24 15.99
C ASN A 410 -15.58 -4.10 16.50
N ARG A 411 -14.61 -4.39 17.38
CA ARG A 411 -13.61 -3.42 17.82
C ARG A 411 -12.64 -3.02 16.71
N ILE A 412 -12.27 -3.92 15.80
CA ILE A 412 -11.47 -3.56 14.62
C ILE A 412 -12.26 -2.56 13.75
N ILE A 413 -13.54 -2.81 13.48
CA ILE A 413 -14.40 -1.88 12.74
C ILE A 413 -14.55 -0.54 13.46
N ALA A 414 -14.68 -0.54 14.79
CA ALA A 414 -14.83 0.67 15.61
C ALA A 414 -13.55 1.53 15.71
N SER A 415 -12.41 1.06 15.21
CA SER A 415 -11.14 1.78 15.26
C SER A 415 -11.27 3.22 14.75
N PHE A 416 -10.58 4.13 15.43
CA PHE A 416 -10.57 5.57 15.15
C PHE A 416 -11.86 6.32 15.52
N GLY A 417 -12.89 5.63 16.03
CA GLY A 417 -14.09 6.26 16.57
C GLY A 417 -13.80 7.09 17.81
N THR A 418 -12.98 6.57 18.72
CA THR A 418 -12.54 7.27 19.93
C THR A 418 -11.78 8.54 19.58
N GLU A 419 -10.84 8.47 18.64
CA GLU A 419 -9.99 9.57 18.20
C GLU A 419 -10.79 10.70 17.54
N ARG A 420 -11.87 10.36 16.80
CA ARG A 420 -12.81 11.37 16.31
C ARG A 420 -13.52 12.09 17.45
N ARG A 421 -13.97 11.37 18.50
CA ARG A 421 -14.60 11.99 19.68
C ARG A 421 -13.61 12.84 20.49
N ILE A 422 -12.33 12.43 20.55
CA ILE A 422 -11.26 13.23 21.15
C ILE A 422 -11.09 14.54 20.38
N ALA A 423 -11.03 14.47 19.04
CA ALA A 423 -10.95 15.66 18.21
C ALA A 423 -12.15 16.60 18.43
N ASP A 424 -13.37 16.06 18.43
CA ASP A 424 -14.59 16.84 18.69
C ASP A 424 -14.57 17.52 20.07
N HIS A 425 -14.08 16.80 21.09
CA HIS A 425 -13.95 17.33 22.43
C HIS A 425 -12.95 18.48 22.50
N LEU A 426 -11.77 18.33 21.88
CA LEU A 426 -10.74 19.37 21.86
C LEU A 426 -11.17 20.59 21.04
N ASP A 427 -11.83 20.38 19.90
CA ASP A 427 -12.37 21.46 19.07
C ASP A 427 -13.42 22.29 19.84
N ALA A 428 -14.22 21.64 20.69
CA ALA A 428 -15.23 22.30 21.53
C ALA A 428 -14.64 23.16 22.66
N LEU A 429 -13.36 22.97 23.02
CA LEU A 429 -12.68 23.79 24.03
C LEU A 429 -12.23 25.16 23.48
N ASP A 430 -12.33 25.39 22.16
CA ASP A 430 -11.97 26.65 21.50
C ASP A 430 -10.55 27.14 21.85
N LEU A 431 -9.58 26.21 21.81
CA LEU A 431 -8.22 26.47 22.25
C LEU A 431 -7.45 27.37 21.26
N PRO A 432 -6.52 28.21 21.75
CA PRO A 432 -5.55 28.89 20.88
C PRO A 432 -4.67 27.90 20.08
N PRO A 433 -4.11 28.32 18.93
CA PRO A 433 -3.13 27.52 18.19
C PRO A 433 -1.97 27.05 19.07
N GLY A 434 -1.53 25.80 18.90
CA GLY A 434 -0.43 25.20 19.66
C GLY A 434 -0.73 24.85 21.13
N SER A 435 -2.00 24.80 21.53
CA SER A 435 -2.40 24.51 22.92
C SER A 435 -2.33 23.03 23.30
N VAL A 436 -2.28 22.11 22.34
CA VAL A 436 -2.28 20.66 22.61
C VAL A 436 -1.04 20.01 22.02
N VAL A 437 -0.19 19.39 22.84
CA VAL A 437 0.94 18.59 22.35
C VAL A 437 0.53 17.12 22.25
N MET A 438 0.83 16.49 21.11
CA MET A 438 0.63 15.06 20.92
C MET A 438 1.65 14.48 19.93
N ASP A 439 1.92 13.18 20.01
CA ASP A 439 2.66 12.47 18.96
C ASP A 439 1.71 11.85 17.92
N THR A 440 2.15 11.83 16.67
CA THR A 440 1.46 11.20 15.55
C THR A 440 1.61 9.66 15.47
N VAL A 441 2.32 8.96 16.38
CA VAL A 441 2.32 7.47 16.45
C VAL A 441 0.88 6.96 16.43
N TYR A 442 0.05 7.51 17.32
CA TYR A 442 -1.38 7.24 17.41
C TYR A 442 -2.22 8.49 17.10
N GLY A 443 -1.69 9.70 17.34
CA GLY A 443 -2.42 10.96 17.21
C GLY A 443 -2.76 11.35 15.76
N PHE A 444 -2.27 10.61 14.77
CA PHE A 444 -2.61 10.85 13.36
C PHE A 444 -4.13 10.83 13.12
N ALA A 445 -4.87 9.97 13.80
CA ALA A 445 -6.32 9.86 13.63
C ALA A 445 -7.07 11.07 14.21
N VAL A 446 -6.61 11.59 15.36
CA VAL A 446 -7.11 12.84 15.96
C VAL A 446 -6.85 14.01 15.00
N LEU A 447 -5.63 14.09 14.47
CA LEU A 447 -5.23 15.14 13.51
C LEU A 447 -6.05 15.10 12.21
N THR A 448 -6.44 13.92 11.74
CA THR A 448 -7.31 13.82 10.55
C THR A 448 -8.75 14.23 10.81
N ALA A 449 -9.21 14.09 12.07
CA ALA A 449 -10.61 14.24 12.44
C ALA A 449 -10.99 15.66 12.88
N THR A 450 -10.06 16.41 13.48
CA THR A 450 -10.27 17.78 13.98
C THR A 450 -10.64 18.75 12.87
N ASP A 451 -11.43 19.77 13.21
CA ASP A 451 -11.69 20.93 12.35
C ASP A 451 -10.63 22.04 12.54
N ARG A 452 -9.78 21.93 13.57
CA ARG A 452 -8.79 22.93 14.00
C ARG A 452 -7.39 22.34 14.17
N PRO A 453 -6.75 21.90 13.07
CA PRO A 453 -5.43 21.26 13.12
C PRO A 453 -4.32 22.15 13.71
N GLU A 454 -4.46 23.48 13.67
CA GLU A 454 -3.51 24.45 14.20
C GLU A 454 -3.38 24.45 15.73
N GLN A 455 -4.35 23.87 16.45
CA GLN A 455 -4.28 23.75 17.92
C GLN A 455 -3.23 22.72 18.37
N PHE A 456 -2.81 21.83 17.46
CA PHE A 456 -1.90 20.73 17.78
C PHE A 456 -0.44 21.10 17.49
N VAL A 457 0.43 20.76 18.44
CA VAL A 457 1.88 20.74 18.30
C VAL A 457 2.29 19.28 18.08
N ILE A 458 2.76 18.98 16.87
CA ILE A 458 3.05 17.62 16.42
C ILE A 458 4.52 17.45 16.01
N PRO A 459 5.07 16.21 15.97
CA PRO A 459 6.51 15.98 15.74
C PRO A 459 7.09 16.58 14.45
N SER A 460 6.25 16.85 13.45
CA SER A 460 6.67 17.51 12.21
C SER A 460 6.92 19.01 12.34
N ASP A 461 6.44 19.66 13.40
CA ASP A 461 6.61 21.10 13.58
C ASP A 461 8.07 21.44 13.90
N ALA A 462 8.61 22.49 13.28
CA ALA A 462 10.02 22.87 13.42
C ALA A 462 10.44 23.20 14.87
N ASP A 463 9.50 23.66 15.69
CA ASP A 463 9.71 23.99 17.10
C ASP A 463 9.12 22.96 18.08
N PHE A 464 8.71 21.78 17.60
CA PHE A 464 8.12 20.71 18.43
C PHE A 464 8.98 20.38 19.66
N THR A 465 10.26 20.08 19.47
CA THR A 465 11.18 19.73 20.57
C THR A 465 11.32 20.86 21.58
N ARG A 466 11.33 22.12 21.12
CA ARG A 466 11.43 23.30 21.97
C ARG A 466 10.18 23.43 22.85
N ILE A 467 9.00 23.25 22.27
CA ILE A 467 7.72 23.31 22.99
C ILE A 467 7.57 22.13 23.95
N LEU A 468 7.86 20.90 23.49
CA LEU A 468 7.77 19.70 24.30
C LEU A 468 8.69 19.74 25.53
N ASN A 469 9.85 20.39 25.43
CA ASN A 469 10.80 20.52 26.55
C ASN A 469 10.33 21.43 27.68
N ASP A 470 9.47 22.41 27.38
CA ASP A 470 8.89 23.35 28.36
C ASP A 470 7.47 23.77 27.91
N PRO A 471 6.46 22.90 28.08
CA PRO A 471 5.13 23.13 27.51
C PRO A 471 4.46 24.39 28.08
N ALA A 472 4.57 24.61 29.39
CA ALA A 472 3.94 25.73 30.09
C ALA A 472 4.47 27.09 29.59
N ALA A 473 5.80 27.24 29.45
CA ALA A 473 6.38 28.48 28.93
C ALA A 473 6.00 28.78 27.48
N ASN A 474 5.53 27.76 26.75
CA ASN A 474 5.14 27.85 25.34
C ASN A 474 3.63 27.94 25.11
N GLY A 475 2.84 28.12 26.18
CA GLY A 475 1.40 28.28 26.08
C GLY A 475 0.63 26.99 25.79
N VAL A 476 1.26 25.83 25.95
CA VAL A 476 0.58 24.54 25.89
C VAL A 476 -0.34 24.42 27.10
N GLN A 477 -1.60 24.08 26.84
CA GLN A 477 -2.61 23.88 27.88
C GLN A 477 -2.83 22.39 28.16
N TYR A 478 -2.60 21.53 27.16
CA TYR A 478 -2.85 20.10 27.28
C TYR A 478 -1.76 19.22 26.66
N LEU A 479 -1.55 18.05 27.27
CA LEU A 479 -0.82 16.92 26.70
C LEU A 479 -1.82 15.80 26.42
N LEU A 480 -1.90 15.35 25.18
CA LEU A 480 -2.65 14.15 24.82
C LEU A 480 -1.67 12.98 24.73
N THR A 481 -1.87 11.98 25.58
CA THR A 481 -0.87 10.93 25.85
C THR A 481 -1.45 9.53 25.72
N VAL A 482 -0.55 8.57 25.52
CA VAL A 482 -0.83 7.13 25.41
C VAL A 482 0.08 6.34 26.36
N PRO A 483 -0.25 5.09 26.72
CA PRO A 483 0.57 4.27 27.59
C PRO A 483 1.99 4.11 27.07
N ASN A 484 2.99 4.10 27.96
CA ASN A 484 4.39 3.88 27.62
C ASN A 484 4.72 2.39 27.44
N GLU A 485 3.94 1.72 26.59
CA GLU A 485 4.08 0.31 26.26
C GLU A 485 3.76 0.06 24.78
N GLY A 486 4.22 -1.07 24.23
CA GLY A 486 4.07 -1.38 22.82
C GLY A 486 4.57 -0.22 21.94
N ARG A 487 3.73 0.24 21.00
CA ARG A 487 4.06 1.36 20.11
C ARG A 487 4.25 2.69 20.86
N GLY A 488 3.61 2.87 22.02
CA GLY A 488 3.71 4.08 22.83
C GLY A 488 5.11 4.33 23.40
N VAL A 489 6.01 3.33 23.39
CA VAL A 489 7.43 3.50 23.74
C VAL A 489 8.14 4.47 22.79
N SER A 490 7.70 4.54 21.53
CA SER A 490 8.27 5.45 20.52
C SER A 490 7.68 6.86 20.54
N ASP A 491 6.56 7.05 21.25
CA ASP A 491 5.86 8.33 21.38
C ASP A 491 6.81 9.38 21.98
N ALA A 492 6.96 10.52 21.33
CA ALA A 492 7.88 11.56 21.74
C ALA A 492 7.53 12.17 23.10
N VAL A 493 6.24 12.25 23.45
CA VAL A 493 5.79 12.73 24.77
C VAL A 493 6.22 11.73 25.84
N ASN A 494 6.03 10.43 25.62
CA ASN A 494 6.52 9.40 26.54
C ASN A 494 8.05 9.37 26.63
N ARG A 495 8.77 9.54 25.52
CA ARG A 495 10.23 9.60 25.54
C ARG A 495 10.76 10.81 26.32
N ARG A 496 10.06 11.95 26.27
CA ARG A 496 10.43 13.14 27.03
C ARG A 496 10.03 13.07 28.50
N TYR A 497 8.85 12.52 28.76
CA TYR A 497 8.23 12.40 30.07
C TYR A 497 7.75 10.96 30.30
N PRO A 498 8.65 10.05 30.73
CA PRO A 498 8.35 8.60 30.77
C PRO A 498 7.19 8.19 31.67
N THR A 499 6.86 9.00 32.68
CA THR A 499 5.78 8.76 33.64
C THR A 499 4.55 9.65 33.39
N VAL A 500 4.48 10.34 32.25
CA VAL A 500 3.40 11.29 31.96
C VAL A 500 2.05 10.59 31.91
N PHE A 501 2.01 9.40 31.31
CA PHE A 501 0.78 8.65 31.20
C PHE A 501 0.27 8.18 32.56
N GLU A 502 1.13 7.83 33.52
CA GLU A 502 0.71 7.36 34.84
C GLU A 502 0.38 8.51 35.80
N THR A 503 1.20 9.55 35.83
CA THR A 503 1.17 10.58 36.90
C THR A 503 1.12 12.02 36.39
N GLY A 504 1.18 12.26 35.08
CA GLY A 504 1.35 13.61 34.52
C GLY A 504 2.77 14.16 34.66
N ALA A 505 3.74 13.33 35.08
CA ALA A 505 5.17 13.64 35.19
C ALA A 505 5.49 14.94 35.98
N ASP A 506 4.67 15.24 36.99
CA ASP A 506 4.77 16.45 37.85
C ASP A 506 4.66 17.79 37.10
N ILE A 507 4.27 17.77 35.82
CA ILE A 507 4.08 18.98 34.99
C ILE A 507 2.61 19.21 34.62
N ALA A 508 1.75 18.23 34.85
CA ALA A 508 0.36 18.25 34.42
C ALA A 508 -0.55 17.45 35.37
N THR A 509 -1.84 17.77 35.37
CA THR A 509 -2.87 17.06 36.14
C THR A 509 -3.83 16.34 35.19
N LEU A 510 -4.29 15.15 35.55
CA LEU A 510 -5.19 14.36 34.71
C LEU A 510 -6.55 15.09 34.59
N ASP A 511 -6.95 15.42 33.37
CA ASP A 511 -8.22 16.07 33.06
C ASP A 511 -9.25 15.02 32.63
N LEU A 512 -8.85 14.10 31.73
CA LEU A 512 -9.74 13.06 31.20
C LEU A 512 -8.98 11.76 30.89
N GLU A 513 -9.57 10.62 31.26
CA GLU A 513 -9.18 9.30 30.78
C GLU A 513 -10.23 8.79 29.79
N ILE A 514 -9.77 8.29 28.64
CA ILE A 514 -10.61 7.96 27.50
C ILE A 514 -10.26 6.54 27.02
N PRO A 515 -10.96 5.52 27.55
CA PRO A 515 -10.84 4.15 27.07
C PRO A 515 -11.16 4.08 25.57
N ASN A 516 -10.46 3.20 24.84
CA ASN A 516 -10.60 3.10 23.41
C ASN A 516 -11.49 1.92 23.00
N ASP A 517 -12.44 2.19 22.11
CA ASP A 517 -13.31 1.17 21.54
C ASP A 517 -12.61 0.33 20.46
N GLY A 518 -11.49 0.83 19.91
CA GLY A 518 -10.76 0.20 18.81
C GLY A 518 -9.85 -0.95 19.23
N ASP A 519 -9.75 -1.98 18.39
CA ASP A 519 -8.79 -3.06 18.58
C ASP A 519 -7.35 -2.56 18.37
N ASN A 520 -6.43 -2.99 19.25
CA ASN A 520 -5.02 -2.56 19.22
C ASN A 520 -4.80 -1.03 19.25
N GLN A 521 -5.78 -0.26 19.74
CA GLN A 521 -5.69 1.17 20.00
C GLN A 521 -5.45 1.45 21.49
N PRO A 522 -4.70 2.51 21.85
CA PRO A 522 -4.36 2.81 23.24
C PRO A 522 -5.53 3.48 23.95
N THR A 523 -5.63 3.27 25.26
CA THR A 523 -6.38 4.18 26.14
C THR A 523 -5.71 5.54 26.10
N TRP A 524 -6.48 6.59 25.87
CA TRP A 524 -5.95 7.95 25.84
C TRP A 524 -6.07 8.62 27.21
N ARG A 525 -5.13 9.49 27.55
CA ARG A 525 -5.24 10.41 28.69
C ARG A 525 -4.93 11.82 28.25
N LEU A 526 -5.83 12.74 28.60
CA LEU A 526 -5.68 14.17 28.43
C LEU A 526 -5.23 14.77 29.76
N TYR A 527 -4.06 15.39 29.75
CA TYR A 527 -3.47 16.05 30.91
C TYR A 527 -3.49 17.56 30.71
N ARG A 528 -3.89 18.31 31.73
CA ARG A 528 -3.87 19.78 31.76
C ARG A 528 -2.56 20.27 32.38
N ILE A 529 -1.83 21.12 31.68
CA ILE A 529 -0.60 21.75 32.18
C ILE A 529 -0.93 22.70 33.34
N GLY A 530 -0.11 22.65 34.39
CA GLY A 530 -0.26 23.42 35.63
C GLY A 530 0.38 24.81 35.63
#